data_AF-A0A6A6LZG2-F1
#
_entry.id   AF-A0A6A6LZG2-F1
#
_cell.length_a   1.000
_cell.length_b   1.000
_cell.length_c   1.000
_cell.angle_alpha   90.00
_cell.angle_beta   90.00
_cell.angle_gamma   90.00
#
_symmetry.space_group_name_H-M   'P 1'
#
loop_
_entity.id
_entity.type
_entity.pdbx_description
1 polymer ?
#
loop_
_entity_poly.entity_id
_entity_poly.type
_entity_poly.pdbx_seq_one_letter_code
_entity_poly.pdbx_strand_id
1 'polypeptide(L)'
;MEERLLGSEEKDINDLKGRILVENKKIWKVGFPAMLARVTQFGMFVVTQAFIGHVGKLQLAGYALIQIITIRFANGILLGMSSATETLCGQAFGARQYHMMGVAVGAGRQSMVACINISSYYIVGVPIGLILGYVAHLQTKGIWIG
;
A
#
# COMPACT_ATOMS: atom_id res chain seq x y z
N MET A 1 -0.71 13.95 -56.45
CA MET A 1 -0.64 12.65 -55.73
C MET A 1 -0.33 12.89 -54.25
N GLU A 2 0.56 13.83 -53.92
CA GLU A 2 0.91 14.22 -52.53
C GLU A 2 -0.26 14.75 -51.69
N GLU A 3 -1.19 15.55 -52.24
CA GLU A 3 -2.36 16.05 -51.48
C GLU A 3 -3.29 14.95 -50.95
N ARG A 4 -3.34 13.76 -51.59
CA ARG A 4 -4.15 12.63 -51.11
C ARG A 4 -3.47 11.85 -49.99
N LEU A 5 -2.13 11.87 -49.93
CA LEU A 5 -1.37 11.24 -48.83
C LEU A 5 -1.46 12.10 -47.57
N LEU A 6 -1.32 13.42 -47.70
CA LEU A 6 -1.47 14.38 -46.60
C LEU A 6 -2.88 14.34 -45.99
N GLY A 7 -3.92 14.26 -46.82
CA GLY A 7 -5.30 14.12 -46.34
C GLY A 7 -5.60 12.77 -45.67
N SER A 8 -4.83 11.72 -45.95
CA SER A 8 -4.95 10.42 -45.27
C SER A 8 -4.22 10.43 -43.92
N GLU A 9 -3.02 11.02 -43.86
CA GLU A 9 -2.25 11.18 -42.61
C GLU A 9 -2.97 12.09 -41.61
N GLU A 10 -3.54 13.22 -42.06
CA GLU A 10 -4.24 14.15 -41.17
C GLU A 10 -5.52 13.53 -40.58
N LYS A 11 -6.18 12.65 -41.33
CA LYS A 11 -7.38 11.92 -40.88
C LYS A 11 -7.02 10.83 -39.86
N ASP A 12 -5.92 10.12 -40.06
CA ASP A 12 -5.39 9.12 -39.13
C ASP A 12 -4.91 9.77 -37.82
N ILE A 13 -4.24 10.92 -37.90
CA ILE A 13 -3.79 11.69 -36.73
C ILE A 13 -4.99 12.18 -35.90
N ASN A 14 -6.05 12.66 -36.55
CA ASN A 14 -7.25 13.13 -35.85
C ASN A 14 -8.03 11.97 -35.19
N ASP A 15 -8.09 10.79 -35.82
CA ASP A 15 -8.65 9.58 -35.20
C ASP A 15 -7.83 9.13 -33.97
N LEU A 16 -6.50 9.08 -34.11
CA LEU A 16 -5.60 8.69 -33.04
C LEU A 16 -5.69 9.65 -31.83
N LYS A 17 -5.70 10.96 -32.08
CA LYS A 17 -5.91 11.98 -31.04
C LYS A 17 -7.26 11.79 -30.35
N GLY A 18 -8.33 11.54 -31.10
CA GLY A 18 -9.65 11.24 -30.56
C GLY A 18 -9.64 10.04 -29.62
N ARG A 19 -9.01 8.94 -30.04
CA ARG A 19 -8.87 7.70 -29.24
C ARG A 19 -8.04 7.93 -27.98
N ILE A 20 -6.91 8.62 -28.07
CA ILE A 20 -6.06 8.95 -26.92
C ILE A 20 -6.83 9.81 -25.90
N LEU A 21 -7.61 10.79 -26.35
CA LEU A 21 -8.36 11.68 -25.47
C LEU A 21 -9.47 10.93 -24.73
N VAL A 22 -10.14 9.99 -25.42
CA VAL A 22 -11.14 9.09 -24.82
C VAL A 22 -10.50 8.18 -23.77
N GLU A 23 -9.37 7.54 -24.10
CA GLU A 23 -8.66 6.66 -23.17
C GLU A 23 -8.12 7.45 -21.97
N ASN A 24 -7.53 8.64 -22.19
CA ASN A 24 -7.06 9.52 -21.13
C ASN A 24 -8.19 9.93 -20.17
N LYS A 25 -9.39 10.21 -20.69
CA LYS A 25 -10.56 10.53 -19.86
C LYS A 25 -10.97 9.36 -18.97
N LYS A 26 -10.88 8.11 -19.44
CA LYS A 26 -11.14 6.91 -18.62
C LYS A 26 -10.09 6.74 -17.53
N ILE A 27 -8.81 6.92 -17.87
CA ILE A 27 -7.71 6.86 -16.91
C ILE A 27 -7.93 7.90 -15.81
N TRP A 28 -8.26 9.14 -16.17
CA TRP A 28 -8.51 10.21 -15.20
C TRP A 28 -9.68 9.90 -14.26
N LYS A 29 -10.74 9.26 -14.74
CA LYS A 29 -11.88 8.85 -13.92
C LYS A 29 -11.50 7.86 -12.81
N VAL A 30 -10.49 7.02 -13.03
CA VAL A 30 -9.98 6.04 -12.05
C VAL A 30 -8.82 6.60 -11.23
N GLY A 31 -7.91 7.34 -11.86
CA GLY A 31 -6.71 7.89 -11.22
C GLY A 31 -7.01 9.03 -10.26
N PHE A 32 -7.99 9.90 -10.57
CA PHE A 32 -8.33 11.04 -9.72
C PHE A 32 -8.73 10.66 -8.29
N PRO A 33 -9.71 9.75 -8.06
CA PRO A 33 -10.05 9.34 -6.70
C PRO A 33 -8.89 8.65 -5.99
N ALA A 34 -8.04 7.90 -6.70
CA ALA A 34 -6.86 7.26 -6.12
C ALA A 34 -5.81 8.30 -5.67
N MET A 35 -5.54 9.33 -6.48
CA MET A 35 -4.63 10.42 -6.14
C MET A 35 -5.14 11.20 -4.92
N LEU A 36 -6.43 11.54 -4.90
CA LEU A 36 -7.05 12.23 -3.77
C LEU A 36 -6.91 11.42 -2.47
N ALA A 37 -7.23 10.13 -2.52
CA ALA A 37 -7.09 9.25 -1.36
C ALA A 37 -5.64 9.19 -0.85
N ARG A 38 -4.64 9.13 -1.74
CA ARG A 38 -3.22 9.13 -1.37
C ARG A 38 -2.80 10.45 -0.72
N VAL A 39 -3.25 11.58 -1.24
CA VAL A 39 -3.00 12.91 -0.66
C VAL A 39 -3.63 13.02 0.72
N THR A 40 -4.89 12.61 0.89
CA THR A 40 -5.57 12.61 2.19
C THR A 40 -4.85 11.70 3.20
N GLN A 41 -4.43 10.51 2.77
CA GLN A 41 -3.72 9.57 3.64
C GLN A 41 -2.36 10.13 4.09
N PHE A 42 -1.58 10.73 3.17
CA PHE A 42 -0.34 11.41 3.54
C PHE A 42 -0.58 12.61 4.46
N GLY A 43 -1.63 13.40 4.18
CA GLY A 43 -2.02 14.54 5.00
C GLY A 43 -2.32 14.16 6.45
N MET A 44 -3.04 13.06 6.67
CA MET A 44 -3.33 12.55 8.02
C MET A 44 -2.04 12.21 8.80
N PHE A 45 -1.03 11.63 8.14
CA PHE A 45 0.26 11.36 8.77
C PHE A 45 1.00 12.64 9.17
N VAL A 46 1.05 13.64 8.28
CA VAL A 46 1.71 14.92 8.55
C VAL A 46 1.04 15.64 9.73
N VAL A 47 -0.28 15.69 9.74
CA VAL A 47 -1.04 16.30 10.83
C VAL A 47 -0.75 15.61 12.17
N THR A 48 -0.73 14.28 12.18
CA THR A 48 -0.42 13.50 13.40
C THR A 48 0.99 13.79 13.91
N GLN A 49 1.99 13.82 13.02
CA GLN A 49 3.37 14.17 13.36
C GLN A 49 3.47 15.60 13.92
N ALA A 50 2.76 16.55 13.33
CA ALA A 50 2.74 17.95 13.79
C ALA A 50 2.17 18.07 15.21
N PHE A 51 1.09 17.37 15.54
CA PHE A 51 0.52 17.37 16.89
C PHE A 51 1.46 16.72 17.91
N ILE A 52 2.03 15.56 17.59
CA ILE A 52 2.97 14.87 18.49
C ILE A 52 4.23 15.71 18.72
N GLY A 53 4.68 16.44 17.70
CA GLY A 53 5.80 17.38 17.82
C GLY A 53 5.55 18.52 18.81
N HIS A 54 4.29 18.96 18.97
CA HIS A 54 3.93 19.96 19.98
C HIS A 54 3.92 19.39 21.40
N VAL A 55 3.63 18.09 21.57
CA VAL A 55 3.64 17.42 22.89
C VAL A 55 5.07 17.26 23.40
N GLY A 56 6.02 16.95 22.52
CA GLY A 56 7.44 16.96 22.86
C GLY A 56 8.32 16.19 21.89
N LYS A 57 9.61 16.54 21.89
CA LYS A 57 10.63 15.96 21.00
C LYS A 57 10.86 14.47 21.27
N LEU A 58 10.73 14.04 22.53
CA LEU A 58 10.91 12.64 22.92
C LEU A 58 9.79 11.75 22.40
N GLN A 59 8.54 12.20 22.51
CA GLN A 59 7.37 11.49 21.97
C GLN A 59 7.42 11.43 20.44
N LEU A 60 7.86 12.52 19.79
CA LEU A 60 8.06 12.55 18.34
C LEU A 60 9.10 11.53 17.86
N ALA A 61 10.25 11.44 18.55
CA ALA A 61 11.28 10.45 18.24
C ALA A 61 10.79 9.00 18.43
N GLY A 62 10.06 8.73 19.53
CA GLY A 62 9.45 7.43 19.77
C GLY A 62 8.42 7.06 18.69
N TYR A 63 7.53 7.99 18.35
CA TYR A 63 6.54 7.79 17.29
C TYR A 63 7.20 7.55 15.93
N ALA A 64 8.24 8.30 15.57
CA ALA A 64 8.97 8.10 14.32
C ALA A 64 9.60 6.70 14.22
N LEU A 65 10.21 6.19 15.29
CA LEU A 65 10.79 4.84 15.33
C LEU A 65 9.71 3.76 15.16
N ILE A 66 8.62 3.84 15.93
CA ILE A 66 7.50 2.91 15.83
C ILE A 66 6.87 2.96 14.43
N GLN A 67 6.73 4.18 13.89
CA GLN A 67 6.14 4.42 12.58
C GLN A 67 7.02 3.87 11.45
N ILE A 68 8.34 4.02 11.50
CA ILE A 68 9.25 3.42 10.50
C ILE A 68 9.11 1.90 10.50
N ILE A 69 9.14 1.27 11.68
CA ILE A 69 9.03 -0.18 11.81
C ILE A 69 7.67 -0.66 11.29
N THR A 70 6.59 -0.05 11.77
CA THR A 70 5.23 -0.53 11.49
C THR A 70 4.80 -0.21 10.06
N ILE A 71 4.96 1.03 9.60
CA ILE A 71 4.50 1.45 8.28
C ILE A 71 5.39 0.89 7.18
N ARG A 72 6.72 0.91 7.33
CA ARG A 72 7.61 0.50 6.23
C ARG A 72 7.63 -1.01 6.05
N PHE A 73 7.60 -1.77 7.14
CA PHE A 73 7.59 -3.24 7.07
C PHE A 73 6.23 -3.76 6.60
N ALA A 74 5.14 -3.41 7.30
CA ALA A 74 3.82 -3.94 6.98
C ALA A 74 3.30 -3.41 5.64
N ASN A 75 3.34 -2.10 5.40
CA ASN A 75 2.88 -1.59 4.10
C ASN A 75 3.84 -1.96 2.96
N GLY A 76 5.13 -2.16 3.22
CA GLY A 76 6.07 -2.63 2.20
C GLY A 76 5.69 -4.01 1.66
N ILE A 77 5.44 -4.96 2.56
CA ILE A 77 5.01 -6.32 2.21
C ILE A 77 3.62 -6.28 1.54
N LEU A 78 2.66 -5.55 2.12
CA LEU A 78 1.30 -5.46 1.58
C LEU A 78 1.27 -4.80 0.20
N LEU A 79 1.99 -3.69 0.00
CA LEU A 79 2.05 -3.02 -1.30
C LEU A 79 2.75 -3.90 -2.34
N GLY A 80 3.82 -4.61 -1.96
CA GLY A 80 4.51 -5.53 -2.87
C GLY A 80 3.60 -6.67 -3.35
N MET A 81 2.87 -7.30 -2.44
CA MET A 81 1.90 -8.34 -2.79
C MET A 81 0.70 -7.79 -3.55
N SER A 82 0.20 -6.60 -3.17
CA SER A 82 -0.89 -5.92 -3.88
C SER A 82 -0.53 -5.69 -5.35
N SER A 83 0.67 -5.17 -5.65
CA SER A 83 1.13 -4.94 -7.02
C SER A 83 1.16 -6.23 -7.87
N ALA A 84 1.60 -7.33 -7.27
CA ALA A 84 1.58 -8.64 -7.93
C ALA A 84 0.14 -9.09 -8.23
N THR A 85 -0.77 -8.94 -7.24
CA THR A 85 -2.18 -9.31 -7.42
C THR A 85 -2.93 -8.37 -8.38
N GLU A 86 -2.60 -7.08 -8.44
CA GLU A 86 -3.16 -6.14 -9.41
C GLU A 86 -2.83 -6.56 -10.85
N THR A 87 -1.58 -6.99 -11.07
CA THR A 87 -1.14 -7.51 -12.37
C THR A 87 -1.91 -8.79 -12.73
N LEU A 88 -1.98 -9.76 -11.82
CA LEU A 88 -2.71 -11.01 -12.03
C LEU A 88 -4.21 -10.76 -12.26
N CYS A 89 -4.83 -9.86 -11.50
CA CYS A 89 -6.24 -9.51 -11.67
C CYS A 89 -6.49 -8.80 -13.00
N GLY A 90 -5.59 -7.91 -13.42
CA GLY A 90 -5.67 -7.25 -14.73
C GLY A 90 -5.61 -8.25 -15.89
N GLN A 91 -4.70 -9.23 -15.80
CA GLN A 91 -4.60 -10.29 -16.81
C GLN A 91 -5.81 -11.23 -16.79
N ALA A 92 -6.25 -11.66 -15.60
CA ALA A 92 -7.41 -12.54 -15.45
C ALA A 92 -8.71 -11.88 -15.94
N PHE A 93 -8.90 -10.58 -15.67
CA PHE A 93 -10.04 -9.82 -16.16
C PHE A 93 -10.02 -9.69 -17.70
N GLY A 94 -8.85 -9.41 -18.28
CA GLY A 94 -8.67 -9.39 -19.74
C GLY A 94 -8.97 -10.73 -20.41
N ALA A 95 -8.63 -11.84 -19.75
CA ALA A 95 -8.90 -13.21 -20.21
C ALA A 95 -10.31 -13.74 -19.87
N ARG A 96 -11.19 -12.91 -19.27
CA ARG A 96 -12.54 -13.29 -18.77
C ARG A 96 -12.54 -14.43 -17.75
N GLN A 97 -11.45 -14.64 -17.02
CA GLN A 97 -11.30 -15.69 -16.00
C GLN A 97 -11.62 -15.16 -14.60
N TYR A 98 -12.89 -14.85 -14.35
CA TYR A 98 -13.34 -14.21 -13.10
C TYR A 98 -13.10 -15.06 -11.85
N HIS A 99 -13.12 -16.40 -11.97
CA HIS A 99 -12.83 -17.30 -10.86
C HIS A 99 -11.39 -17.11 -10.34
N MET A 100 -10.41 -17.05 -11.24
CA MET A 100 -9.00 -16.85 -10.87
C MET A 100 -8.74 -15.45 -10.29
N MET A 101 -9.46 -14.43 -10.76
CA MET A 101 -9.41 -13.08 -10.17
C MET A 101 -9.83 -13.11 -8.70
N GLY A 102 -10.90 -13.83 -8.36
CA GLY A 102 -11.34 -13.99 -6.96
C GLY A 102 -10.28 -14.62 -6.08
N VAL A 103 -9.61 -15.68 -6.58
CA VAL A 103 -8.53 -16.36 -5.87
C VAL A 103 -7.31 -15.44 -5.69
N ALA A 104 -6.92 -14.68 -6.71
CA ALA A 104 -5.80 -13.75 -6.65
C ALA A 104 -6.02 -12.63 -5.63
N VAL A 105 -7.23 -12.06 -5.57
CA VAL A 105 -7.59 -11.06 -4.55
C VAL A 105 -7.56 -11.67 -3.14
N GLY A 106 -8.03 -12.90 -2.98
CA GLY A 106 -7.97 -13.64 -1.71
C GLY A 106 -6.53 -13.83 -1.22
N ALA A 107 -5.63 -14.24 -2.10
CA ALA A 107 -4.21 -14.41 -1.79
C ALA A 107 -3.55 -13.10 -1.33
N GLY A 108 -3.85 -11.97 -1.98
CA GLY A 108 -3.32 -10.66 -1.58
C GLY A 108 -3.77 -10.22 -0.18
N ARG A 109 -4.98 -10.59 0.25
CA ARG A 109 -5.50 -10.28 1.59
C ARG A 109 -4.86 -11.08 2.71
N GLN A 110 -4.29 -12.25 2.44
CA GLN A 110 -3.65 -13.08 3.46
C GLN A 110 -2.43 -12.39 4.08
N SER A 111 -1.67 -11.63 3.29
CA SER A 111 -0.52 -10.88 3.78
C SER A 111 -0.91 -9.85 4.86
N MET A 112 -2.09 -9.22 4.73
CA MET A 112 -2.62 -8.31 5.74
C MET A 112 -2.89 -9.02 7.07
N VAL A 113 -3.51 -10.21 7.02
CA VAL A 113 -3.80 -11.01 8.21
C VAL A 113 -2.51 -11.46 8.89
N ALA A 114 -1.51 -11.91 8.12
CA ALA A 114 -0.22 -12.33 8.64
C ALA A 114 0.53 -11.17 9.34
N CYS A 115 0.56 -9.98 8.72
CA CYS A 115 1.19 -8.80 9.33
C CYS A 115 0.48 -8.38 10.62
N ILE A 116 -0.86 -8.37 10.65
CA ILE A 116 -1.64 -8.03 11.86
C ILE A 116 -1.36 -9.04 12.98
N ASN A 117 -1.32 -10.33 12.66
CA ASN A 117 -1.03 -11.39 13.63
C ASN A 117 0.38 -11.23 14.24
N ILE A 118 1.41 -11.02 13.41
CA ILE A 118 2.78 -10.78 13.88
C ILE A 118 2.85 -9.52 14.75
N SER A 119 2.23 -8.41 14.32
CA SER A 119 2.20 -7.19 15.12
C SER A 119 1.51 -7.39 16.48
N SER A 120 0.43 -8.17 16.55
CA SER A 120 -0.23 -8.48 17.82
C SER A 120 0.67 -9.30 18.75
N TYR A 121 1.43 -10.25 18.22
CA TYR A 121 2.40 -11.03 18.98
C TYR A 121 3.52 -10.16 19.55
N TYR A 122 4.03 -9.18 18.79
CA TYR A 122 5.06 -8.27 19.29
C TYR A 122 4.52 -7.22 20.27
N ILE A 123 3.32 -6.67 20.02
CA ILE A 123 2.70 -5.68 20.94
C ILE A 123 2.35 -6.32 22.28
N VAL A 124 2.02 -7.60 22.33
CA VAL A 124 1.72 -8.33 23.58
C VAL A 124 2.99 -8.97 24.17
N GLY A 125 3.86 -9.51 23.33
CA GLY A 125 5.10 -10.17 23.76
C GLY A 125 6.14 -9.22 24.34
N VAL A 126 6.27 -7.99 23.81
CA VAL A 126 7.20 -6.98 24.32
C VAL A 126 6.85 -6.50 25.74
N PRO A 127 5.60 -6.11 26.08
CA PRO A 127 5.24 -5.75 27.45
C PRO A 127 5.29 -6.94 28.40
N ILE A 128 4.88 -8.14 27.97
CA ILE A 128 5.02 -9.35 28.79
C ILE A 128 6.50 -9.66 29.08
N GLY A 129 7.37 -9.56 28.08
CA GLY A 129 8.82 -9.75 28.23
C GLY A 129 9.47 -8.69 29.13
N LEU A 130 9.04 -7.43 29.03
CA LEU A 130 9.51 -6.36 29.91
C LEU A 130 9.04 -6.57 31.36
N ILE A 131 7.79 -6.97 31.57
CA ILE A 131 7.24 -7.27 32.90
C ILE A 131 7.97 -8.47 33.53
N LEU A 132 8.18 -9.56 32.80
CA LEU A 132 8.94 -10.72 33.27
C LEU A 132 10.41 -10.38 33.54
N GLY A 133 11.03 -9.54 32.72
CA GLY A 133 12.40 -9.08 32.90
C GLY A 133 12.59 -8.20 34.14
N TYR A 134 11.64 -7.29 34.42
CA TYR A 134 11.70 -6.38 35.57
C TYR A 134 11.25 -7.01 36.89
N VAL A 135 10.24 -7.89 36.86
CA VAL A 135 9.64 -8.48 38.08
C VAL A 135 10.34 -9.77 38.52
N ALA A 136 10.89 -10.56 37.58
CA ALA A 136 11.42 -11.89 37.90
C ALA A 136 12.96 -12.00 37.88
N HIS A 137 13.72 -10.94 37.55
CA HIS A 137 15.20 -10.97 37.44
C HIS A 137 15.75 -12.10 36.53
N LEU A 138 14.91 -12.68 35.67
CA LEU A 138 15.21 -13.81 34.81
C LEU A 138 15.61 -13.30 33.41
N GLN A 139 16.81 -12.73 33.31
CA GLN A 139 17.31 -12.05 32.09
C GLN A 139 17.17 -12.86 30.79
N THR A 140 17.52 -14.15 30.78
CA THR A 140 17.70 -14.92 29.54
C THR A 140 16.85 -16.20 29.45
N LYS A 141 16.32 -16.71 30.57
CA LYS A 141 15.53 -17.95 30.57
C LYS A 141 14.04 -17.75 30.24
N GLY A 142 13.50 -16.55 30.44
CA GLY A 142 12.11 -16.24 30.06
C GLY A 142 11.86 -16.23 28.55
N ILE A 143 12.88 -15.87 27.76
CA ILE A 143 12.84 -15.85 26.28
C ILE A 143 12.77 -17.28 25.68
N TRP A 144 13.21 -18.29 26.43
CA TRP A 144 13.30 -19.68 25.96
C TRP A 144 12.17 -20.61 26.46
N ILE A 145 11.26 -20.08 27.29
CA ILE A 145 10.10 -20.82 27.83
C ILE A 145 8.79 -20.44 27.11
N GLY A 146 8.78 -19.34 26.34
CA GLY A 146 7.62 -18.85 25.59
C GLY A 146 7.67 -19.19 24.11
#